data_AF-A0A4Q3CGQ5-F1
#
_entry.id   AF-A0A4Q3CGQ5-F1
#
_cell.length_a   1.000
_cell.length_b   1.000
_cell.length_c   1.000
_cell.angle_alpha   90.00
_cell.angle_beta   90.00
_cell.angle_gamma   90.00
#
_symmetry.space_group_name_H-M   'P 1'
#
loop_
_entity.id
_entity.type
_entity.pdbx_description
1 polymer ?
#
loop_
_entity_poly.entity_id
_entity_poly.type
_entity_poly.pdbx_seq_one_letter_code
_entity_poly.pdbx_strand_id
1 'polypeptide(L)'
;MGIEGVGFDGPEGVSASFVEALYRQYRSDSASVEPSWAEYFAGIEAAVAAPSWANPNWPPTSTDALTAGLDPTQMAPSGKPARAPASSSATAPPGAGLSQAEIEQRASDSMRAMMMIRTYRVRGHLLANLDPLGLSKREEPEDLSPAWHGFAEADMDREIYLGGFLGLERSTMRELLAVLRKNYCGNVGLEYMHIGDVEERRFLQKLMEGKDADIRFSPEGKIAILNKVIEAEQWEKFLGRKYVGTKRFGLDGGESMIPALEAVIKYAGAYGVHEVVIGMAHRGRLNILSNVMAKPYRAIFNEFAGGSSNPDDVGGSGDVKYHLGTSTDREFDGNVVHLSLAPNPSHLECVDPVVLGKARAKQTKLDDLERSQVLPILLQGDAAFAGQGIIMECFGFSGLRGYHTGGTIHFVINNQVGFTTSPQFARSSPYPSDIAKMVQAPILHVNGDDPEAVTFACKVATEFRHTFKRDVVIDMWCYRRFGHNEGDEPGFTQPLMYDAIRKHPPISAIYNARLVQEGVIDADWTANTETDFVAHLEEEFESAKNYKV
;
A
#
# COMPACT_ATOMS: atom_id res chain seq x y z
N MET A 1 35.89 -23.74 53.01
CA MET A 1 37.09 -23.42 53.79
C MET A 1 36.84 -22.08 54.43
N GLY A 2 36.59 -22.10 55.73
CA GLY A 2 36.36 -20.89 56.51
C GLY A 2 37.64 -20.09 56.64
N ILE A 3 37.48 -18.78 56.68
CA ILE A 3 38.46 -17.86 57.23
C ILE A 3 37.71 -17.11 58.33
N GLU A 4 37.56 -17.75 59.49
CA GLU A 4 37.25 -17.03 60.72
C GLU A 4 38.56 -16.40 61.22
N GLY A 5 38.59 -15.08 61.37
CA GLY A 5 39.72 -14.36 61.96
C GLY A 5 40.54 -13.46 61.03
N VAL A 6 40.06 -13.14 59.83
CA VAL A 6 40.66 -12.06 59.00
C VAL A 6 39.78 -10.82 59.14
N GLY A 7 40.37 -9.73 59.63
CA GLY A 7 39.70 -8.43 59.70
C GLY A 7 39.23 -8.00 58.31
N PHE A 8 38.06 -7.38 58.23
CA PHE A 8 37.49 -6.90 56.98
C PHE A 8 38.42 -5.86 56.35
N ASP A 9 38.96 -6.19 55.17
CA ASP A 9 39.80 -5.32 54.35
C ASP A 9 39.03 -4.87 53.07
N GLY A 10 37.68 -4.84 53.17
CA GLY A 10 36.77 -4.52 52.08
C GLY A 10 36.00 -5.73 51.51
N PRO A 11 34.97 -5.49 50.68
CA PRO A 11 34.16 -6.54 50.07
C PRO A 11 34.86 -7.27 48.90
N GLU A 12 36.07 -6.83 48.53
CA GLU A 12 36.82 -7.37 47.41
C GLU A 12 37.25 -8.82 47.67
N GLY A 13 36.90 -9.73 46.75
CA GLY A 13 37.22 -11.16 46.88
C GLY A 13 36.21 -12.00 47.67
N VAL A 14 35.12 -11.41 48.15
CA VAL A 14 34.02 -12.13 48.84
C VAL A 14 32.86 -12.39 47.87
N SER A 15 32.19 -13.54 47.97
CA SER A 15 31.07 -13.83 47.05
C SER A 15 29.89 -12.89 47.30
N ALA A 16 29.28 -12.39 46.22
CA ALA A 16 28.14 -11.48 46.31
C ALA A 16 26.99 -12.06 47.15
N SER A 17 26.74 -13.36 47.03
CA SER A 17 25.74 -14.08 47.82
C SER A 17 26.01 -14.07 49.33
N PHE A 18 27.27 -14.07 49.74
CA PHE A 18 27.66 -14.02 51.14
C PHE A 18 27.49 -12.61 51.71
N VAL A 19 27.91 -11.58 50.95
CA VAL A 19 27.70 -10.18 51.32
C VAL A 19 26.21 -9.86 51.45
N GLU A 20 25.39 -10.37 50.52
CA GLU A 20 23.93 -10.18 50.57
C GLU A 20 23.29 -10.89 51.77
N ALA A 21 23.75 -12.09 52.13
CA ALA A 21 23.29 -12.81 53.31
C ALA A 21 23.63 -12.06 54.60
N LEU A 22 24.87 -11.56 54.72
CA LEU A 22 25.29 -10.72 55.85
C LEU A 22 24.50 -9.41 55.91
N TYR A 23 24.21 -8.77 54.78
CA TYR A 23 23.40 -7.55 54.76
C TYR A 23 21.96 -7.80 55.22
N ARG A 24 21.34 -8.92 54.82
CA ARG A 24 20.01 -9.30 55.33
C ARG A 24 20.03 -9.54 56.85
N GLN A 25 21.11 -10.13 57.36
CA GLN A 25 21.30 -10.34 58.79
C GLN A 25 21.45 -9.00 59.52
N TYR A 26 22.29 -8.10 59.01
CA TYR A 26 22.45 -6.72 59.50
C TYR A 26 21.13 -5.93 59.51
N ARG A 27 20.30 -6.06 58.45
CA ARG A 27 18.97 -5.42 58.37
C ARG A 27 17.99 -5.93 59.42
N SER A 28 18.14 -7.18 59.87
CA SER A 28 17.30 -7.76 60.92
C SER A 28 17.77 -7.38 62.32
N ASP A 29 19.10 -7.32 62.52
CA ASP A 29 19.75 -6.86 63.74
C ASP A 29 21.19 -6.43 63.40
N SER A 30 21.50 -5.14 63.56
CA SER A 30 22.81 -4.59 63.20
C SER A 30 23.95 -5.13 64.05
N ALA A 31 23.67 -5.64 65.26
CA ALA A 31 24.67 -6.22 66.15
C ALA A 31 24.95 -7.71 65.85
N SER A 32 24.20 -8.31 64.92
CA SER A 32 24.30 -9.74 64.58
C SER A 32 25.41 -10.07 63.58
N VAL A 33 26.05 -9.05 63.00
CA VAL A 33 27.21 -9.17 62.13
C VAL A 33 28.45 -8.59 62.80
N GLU A 34 29.62 -8.98 62.32
CA GLU A 34 30.90 -8.49 62.86
C GLU A 34 31.01 -6.95 62.69
N PRO A 35 31.59 -6.21 63.66
CA PRO A 35 31.53 -4.75 63.69
C PRO A 35 31.98 -4.04 62.41
N SER A 36 32.97 -4.60 61.72
CA SER A 36 33.48 -4.00 60.47
C SER A 36 32.49 -4.13 59.31
N TRP A 37 31.73 -5.22 59.25
CA TRP A 37 30.61 -5.38 58.32
C TRP A 37 29.43 -4.48 58.68
N ALA A 38 29.14 -4.32 59.98
CA ALA A 38 28.10 -3.40 60.44
C ALA A 38 28.44 -1.94 60.06
N GLU A 39 29.70 -1.54 60.21
CA GLU A 39 30.19 -0.21 59.82
C GLU A 39 30.16 -0.02 58.30
N TYR A 40 30.57 -1.03 57.53
CA TYR A 40 30.47 -1.02 56.07
C TYR A 40 29.02 -0.86 55.57
N PHE A 41 28.08 -1.63 56.11
CA PHE A 41 26.67 -1.53 55.72
C PHE A 41 26.02 -0.22 56.19
N ALA A 42 26.38 0.28 57.37
CA ALA A 42 25.96 1.60 57.83
C ALA A 42 26.46 2.71 56.89
N GLY A 43 27.68 2.60 56.38
CA GLY A 43 28.24 3.49 55.37
C GLY A 43 27.47 3.47 54.05
N ILE A 44 27.05 2.28 53.59
CA ILE A 44 26.23 2.14 52.38
C ILE A 44 24.85 2.77 52.58
N GLU A 45 24.18 2.49 53.70
CA GLU A 45 22.85 3.07 53.97
C GLU A 45 22.92 4.59 54.15
N ALA A 46 24.00 5.12 54.74
CA ALA A 46 24.24 6.56 54.83
C ALA A 46 24.53 7.22 53.46
N ALA A 47 25.14 6.49 52.52
CA ALA A 47 25.40 6.98 51.17
C ALA A 47 24.13 7.07 50.30
N VAL A 48 23.04 6.42 50.68
CA VAL A 48 21.75 6.44 49.98
C VAL A 48 20.71 7.25 50.77
N ALA A 49 21.00 8.53 51.03
CA ALA A 49 20.09 9.40 51.77
C ALA A 49 18.90 9.91 50.92
N ALA A 50 19.00 9.88 49.58
CA ALA A 50 17.92 10.27 48.67
C ALA A 50 18.20 9.76 47.23
N PRO A 51 17.17 9.68 46.36
CA PRO A 51 17.40 9.43 44.94
C PRO A 51 18.30 10.52 44.33
N SER A 52 19.17 10.14 43.39
CA SER A 52 20.14 11.06 42.76
C SER A 52 19.51 12.29 42.09
N TRP A 53 18.24 12.20 41.67
CA TRP A 53 17.46 13.30 41.09
C TRP A 53 16.93 14.33 42.10
N ALA A 54 17.06 14.06 43.40
CA ALA A 54 16.72 15.00 44.47
C ALA A 54 17.94 15.81 44.96
N ASN A 55 19.15 15.53 44.43
CA ASN A 55 20.35 16.28 44.77
C ASN A 55 20.31 17.66 44.08
N PRO A 56 20.37 18.79 44.81
CA PRO A 56 20.33 20.13 44.22
C PRO A 56 21.55 20.45 43.32
N ASN A 57 22.63 19.67 43.42
CA ASN A 57 23.79 19.76 42.53
C ASN A 57 23.69 18.83 41.30
N TRP A 58 22.51 18.27 41.04
CA TRP A 58 22.22 17.43 39.87
C TRP A 58 21.14 18.09 38.98
N PRO A 59 21.38 18.21 37.66
CA PRO A 59 22.59 17.82 36.94
C PRO A 59 23.76 18.79 37.21
N PRO A 60 25.04 18.32 37.10
CA PRO A 60 26.21 19.17 37.29
C PRO A 60 26.25 20.28 36.24
N THR A 61 26.29 21.54 36.68
CA THR A 61 26.28 22.71 35.79
C THR A 61 27.67 23.09 35.25
N SER A 62 28.74 22.39 35.67
CA SER A 62 30.11 22.64 35.24
C SER A 62 30.77 21.33 34.77
N THR A 63 30.60 21.00 33.50
CA THR A 63 31.32 19.91 32.84
C THR A 63 32.41 20.47 31.93
N ASP A 64 33.49 19.72 31.73
CA ASP A 64 34.54 20.09 30.76
C ASP A 64 34.02 19.96 29.31
N ALA A 65 34.78 20.50 28.34
CA ALA A 65 34.35 20.58 26.94
C ALA A 65 34.12 19.20 26.28
N LEU A 66 34.84 18.15 26.72
CA LEU A 66 34.69 16.80 26.20
C LEU A 66 33.42 16.14 26.73
N THR A 67 33.13 16.33 28.02
CA THR A 67 31.96 15.77 28.68
C THR A 67 30.69 16.53 28.28
N ALA A 68 30.77 17.86 28.15
CA ALA A 68 29.68 18.69 27.65
C ALA A 68 29.28 18.33 26.20
N GLY A 69 30.25 17.90 25.37
CA GLY A 69 30.00 17.45 24.01
C GLY A 69 29.22 16.13 23.91
N LEU A 70 29.12 15.38 25.01
CA LEU A 70 28.36 14.13 25.11
C LEU A 70 27.02 14.30 25.85
N ASP A 71 26.72 15.49 26.38
CA ASP A 71 25.47 15.80 27.06
C ASP A 71 24.42 16.33 26.06
N PRO A 72 23.38 15.54 25.72
CA PRO A 72 22.37 15.95 24.75
C PRO A 72 21.50 17.11 25.23
N THR A 73 21.56 17.50 26.52
CA THR A 73 20.84 18.65 27.06
C THR A 73 21.62 19.97 26.94
N GLN A 74 22.93 19.92 26.67
CA GLN A 74 23.81 21.09 26.49
C GLN A 74 24.20 21.36 25.04
N MET A 75 23.77 20.50 24.11
CA MET A 75 23.97 20.71 22.67
C MET A 75 23.12 21.87 22.15
N ALA A 76 23.68 23.08 22.15
CA ALA A 76 23.12 24.21 21.40
C ALA A 76 23.68 24.23 19.97
N PRO A 77 22.87 24.50 18.93
CA PRO A 77 23.39 24.75 17.59
C PRO A 77 24.29 25.98 17.60
N SER A 78 25.44 25.91 16.90
CA SER A 78 26.39 27.01 16.82
C SER A 78 25.73 28.27 16.29
N GLY A 79 25.88 29.38 17.03
CA GLY A 79 25.41 30.70 16.60
C GLY A 79 26.06 31.11 15.27
N LYS A 80 25.27 31.71 14.37
CA LYS A 80 25.75 32.22 13.07
C LYS A 80 26.95 33.16 13.26
N PRO A 81 28.00 33.08 12.43
CA PRO A 81 29.12 34.00 12.51
C PRO A 81 28.67 35.44 12.22
N ALA A 82 29.17 36.37 13.01
CA ALA A 82 28.89 37.80 12.87
C ALA A 82 29.38 38.31 11.50
N ARG A 83 28.48 38.95 10.74
CA ARG A 83 28.80 39.57 9.45
C ARG A 83 29.49 40.91 9.68
N ALA A 84 30.68 41.09 9.10
CA ALA A 84 31.41 42.35 9.09
C ALA A 84 30.63 43.46 8.34
N PRO A 85 30.78 44.74 8.71
CA PRO A 85 30.03 45.84 8.12
C PRO A 85 30.52 46.12 6.69
N ALA A 86 29.60 46.07 5.72
CA ALA A 86 29.86 46.44 4.35
C ALA A 86 29.80 47.97 4.18
N SER A 87 30.78 48.53 3.49
CA SER A 87 30.90 49.94 3.15
C SER A 87 29.81 50.38 2.16
N SER A 88 29.33 51.61 2.36
CA SER A 88 28.32 52.29 1.57
C SER A 88 28.85 52.63 0.17
N SER A 89 28.09 52.23 -0.86
CA SER A 89 28.19 52.81 -2.20
C SER A 89 26.84 53.40 -2.60
N ALA A 90 26.93 54.52 -3.34
CA ALA A 90 25.91 55.53 -3.50
C ALA A 90 24.64 55.07 -4.22
N THR A 91 23.51 55.57 -3.71
CA THR A 91 22.14 55.32 -4.15
C THR A 91 21.78 56.11 -5.42
N ALA A 92 21.29 55.39 -6.42
CA ALA A 92 20.33 55.92 -7.38
C ALA A 92 18.97 56.14 -6.67
N PRO A 93 18.06 56.99 -7.20
CA PRO A 93 16.81 57.32 -6.51
C PRO A 93 15.97 56.06 -6.30
N PRO A 94 15.48 55.77 -5.07
CA PRO A 94 14.69 54.58 -4.81
C PRO A 94 13.31 54.72 -5.46
N GLY A 95 13.00 53.83 -6.41
CA GLY A 95 11.60 53.43 -6.60
C GLY A 95 11.10 52.87 -5.26
N ALA A 96 9.90 53.24 -4.83
CA ALA A 96 9.34 52.82 -3.54
C ALA A 96 9.44 51.30 -3.40
N GLY A 97 10.38 50.82 -2.59
CA GLY A 97 10.55 49.40 -2.30
C GLY A 97 9.40 48.87 -1.45
N LEU A 98 9.18 47.56 -1.48
CA LEU A 98 8.22 46.90 -0.60
C LEU A 98 8.56 47.22 0.87
N SER A 99 7.52 47.46 1.66
CA SER A 99 7.65 47.59 3.11
C SER A 99 8.09 46.26 3.74
N GLN A 100 8.72 46.33 4.92
CA GLN A 100 9.12 45.14 5.68
C GLN A 100 7.93 44.20 5.94
N ALA A 101 6.75 44.76 6.24
CA ALA A 101 5.53 44.00 6.45
C ALA A 101 5.07 43.24 5.19
N GLU A 102 5.19 43.84 3.99
CA GLU A 102 4.86 43.16 2.74
C GLU A 102 5.85 42.02 2.43
N ILE A 103 7.12 42.19 2.75
CA ILE A 103 8.14 41.14 2.58
C ILE A 103 7.83 39.96 3.50
N GLU A 104 7.55 40.23 4.78
CA GLU A 104 7.19 39.20 5.77
C GLU A 104 5.89 38.48 5.41
N GLN A 105 4.87 39.20 4.94
CA GLN A 105 3.61 38.62 4.49
C GLN A 105 3.82 37.68 3.30
N ARG A 106 4.56 38.11 2.26
CA ARG A 106 4.85 37.28 1.08
C ARG A 106 5.65 36.02 1.44
N ALA A 107 6.64 36.16 2.33
CA ALA A 107 7.41 35.01 2.81
C ALA A 107 6.54 34.03 3.62
N SER A 108 5.67 34.57 4.48
CA SER A 108 4.69 33.78 5.25
C SER A 108 3.72 33.02 4.35
N ASP A 109 3.18 33.67 3.33
CA ASP A 109 2.26 33.04 2.37
C ASP A 109 2.93 31.90 1.62
N SER A 110 4.17 32.08 1.15
CA SER A 110 4.96 31.00 0.54
C SER A 110 5.19 29.83 1.50
N MET A 111 5.58 30.07 2.75
CA MET A 111 5.78 29.01 3.74
C MET A 111 4.49 28.24 4.04
N ARG A 112 3.35 28.94 4.17
CA ARG A 112 2.03 28.34 4.42
C ARG A 112 1.55 27.53 3.22
N ALA A 113 1.72 28.04 2.00
CA ALA A 113 1.41 27.30 0.78
C ALA A 113 2.26 26.02 0.66
N MET A 114 3.55 26.09 0.98
CA MET A 114 4.44 24.92 1.03
C MET A 114 4.03 23.90 2.08
N MET A 115 3.57 24.35 3.25
CA MET A 115 3.00 23.48 4.27
C MET A 115 1.71 22.80 3.80
N MET A 116 0.83 23.52 3.11
CA MET A 116 -0.38 22.95 2.51
C MET A 116 -0.05 21.88 1.47
N ILE A 117 0.92 22.12 0.57
CA ILE A 117 1.40 21.11 -0.38
C ILE A 117 1.85 19.85 0.36
N ARG A 118 2.65 20.01 1.43
CA ARG A 118 3.08 18.89 2.25
C ARG A 118 1.90 18.16 2.90
N THR A 119 0.89 18.87 3.41
CA THR A 119 -0.28 18.23 4.03
C THR A 119 -1.06 17.41 3.01
N TYR A 120 -1.28 17.90 1.79
CA TYR A 120 -1.93 17.14 0.72
C TYR A 120 -1.12 15.90 0.29
N ARG A 121 0.20 15.99 0.23
CA ARG A 121 1.07 14.82 -0.01
C ARG A 121 0.90 13.72 1.04
N VAL A 122 0.64 14.11 2.29
CA VAL A 122 0.52 13.16 3.42
C VAL A 122 -0.91 12.64 3.57
N ARG A 123 -1.92 13.49 3.37
CA ARG A 123 -3.31 13.25 3.78
C ARG A 123 -4.33 13.40 2.65
N GLY A 124 -3.93 13.84 1.46
CA GLY A 124 -4.84 14.08 0.34
C GLY A 124 -5.63 12.83 -0.08
N HIS A 125 -5.02 11.65 0.06
CA HIS A 125 -5.67 10.35 -0.15
C HIS A 125 -6.93 10.13 0.71
N LEU A 126 -7.07 10.81 1.86
CA LEU A 126 -8.28 10.75 2.68
C LEU A 126 -9.50 11.36 1.98
N LEU A 127 -9.27 12.34 1.09
CA LEU A 127 -10.28 13.01 0.27
C LEU A 127 -10.39 12.45 -1.15
N ALA A 128 -9.62 11.41 -1.49
CA ALA A 128 -9.69 10.80 -2.81
C ALA A 128 -11.08 10.19 -3.08
N ASN A 129 -11.55 10.32 -4.31
CA ASN A 129 -12.78 9.73 -4.79
C ASN A 129 -12.59 8.21 -5.01
N LEU A 130 -12.58 7.45 -3.92
CA LEU A 130 -12.23 6.02 -3.94
C LEU A 130 -13.45 5.10 -3.99
N ASP A 131 -14.51 5.40 -3.23
CA ASP A 131 -15.65 4.51 -3.06
C ASP A 131 -16.63 4.62 -4.25
N PRO A 132 -16.76 3.57 -5.09
CA PRO A 132 -17.68 3.59 -6.22
C PRO A 132 -19.15 3.77 -5.83
N LEU A 133 -19.52 3.33 -4.61
CA LEU A 133 -20.90 3.36 -4.14
C LEU A 133 -21.26 4.69 -3.46
N GLY A 134 -20.28 5.55 -3.17
CA GLY A 134 -20.48 6.81 -2.46
C GLY A 134 -21.08 6.68 -1.06
N LEU A 135 -20.90 5.52 -0.40
CA LEU A 135 -21.44 5.21 0.93
C LEU A 135 -20.46 5.57 2.05
N SER A 136 -19.16 5.52 1.75
CA SER A 136 -18.09 5.93 2.67
C SER A 136 -18.17 7.43 2.92
N LYS A 137 -18.68 7.81 4.10
CA LYS A 137 -18.64 9.20 4.57
C LYS A 137 -17.30 9.46 5.27
N ARG A 138 -16.46 10.27 4.65
CA ARG A 138 -15.22 10.78 5.25
C ARG A 138 -15.40 12.26 5.48
N GLU A 139 -15.28 12.70 6.73
CA GLU A 139 -15.25 14.13 7.04
C GLU A 139 -13.99 14.74 6.42
N GLU A 140 -14.12 15.92 5.81
CA GLU A 140 -12.98 16.61 5.25
C GLU A 140 -12.05 17.04 6.39
N PRO A 141 -10.79 16.54 6.43
CA PRO A 141 -9.84 16.94 7.45
C PRO A 141 -9.65 18.47 7.41
N GLU A 142 -9.84 19.14 8.56
CA GLU A 142 -9.71 20.60 8.64
C GLU A 142 -8.35 21.09 8.13
N ASP A 143 -7.30 20.28 8.32
CA ASP A 143 -5.93 20.56 7.91
C ASP A 143 -5.68 20.53 6.40
N LEU A 144 -6.67 20.15 5.60
CA LEU A 144 -6.66 20.25 4.13
C LEU A 144 -7.35 21.53 3.60
N SER A 145 -7.95 22.35 4.49
CA SER A 145 -8.56 23.62 4.11
C SER A 145 -7.53 24.76 4.05
N PRO A 146 -7.66 25.74 3.12
CA PRO A 146 -6.81 26.93 3.11
C PRO A 146 -6.88 27.74 4.42
N ALA A 147 -8.05 27.77 5.06
CA ALA A 147 -8.28 28.48 6.31
C ALA A 147 -7.38 27.96 7.44
N TRP A 148 -7.19 26.65 7.54
CA TRP A 148 -6.26 26.03 8.50
C TRP A 148 -4.81 26.51 8.30
N HIS A 149 -4.41 26.73 7.05
CA HIS A 149 -3.08 27.26 6.71
C HIS A 149 -3.00 28.80 6.81
N GLY A 150 -4.05 29.46 7.31
CA GLY A 150 -4.08 30.90 7.55
C GLY A 150 -4.40 31.76 6.33
N PHE A 151 -5.11 31.20 5.34
CA PHE A 151 -5.66 31.94 4.20
C PHE A 151 -7.16 32.15 4.37
N ALA A 152 -7.58 33.41 4.51
CA ALA A 152 -8.99 33.78 4.46
C ALA A 152 -9.47 33.88 3.00
N GLU A 153 -10.78 34.02 2.78
CA GLU A 153 -11.33 34.16 1.43
C GLU A 153 -10.73 35.36 0.67
N ALA A 154 -10.45 36.46 1.37
CA ALA A 154 -9.81 37.64 0.79
C ALA A 154 -8.37 37.40 0.31
N ASP A 155 -7.74 36.33 0.77
CA ASP A 155 -6.35 36.00 0.47
C ASP A 155 -6.21 35.07 -0.74
N MET A 156 -7.31 34.47 -1.19
CA MET A 156 -7.32 33.33 -2.11
C MET A 156 -6.75 33.64 -3.51
N ASP A 157 -6.85 34.91 -3.91
CA ASP A 157 -6.43 35.42 -5.23
C ASP A 157 -5.07 36.14 -5.19
N ARG A 158 -4.39 36.17 -4.02
CA ARG A 158 -3.04 36.74 -3.90
C ARG A 158 -2.03 35.85 -4.62
N GLU A 159 -1.09 36.47 -5.31
CA GLU A 159 0.01 35.76 -5.96
C GLU A 159 1.05 35.31 -4.94
N ILE A 160 1.30 34.00 -4.90
CA ILE A 160 2.24 33.35 -3.99
C ILE A 160 3.39 32.76 -4.81
N TYR A 161 4.61 33.05 -4.40
CA TYR A 161 5.80 32.41 -4.97
C TYR A 161 5.93 30.97 -4.46
N LEU A 162 6.03 30.01 -5.37
CA LEU A 162 6.13 28.59 -5.05
C LEU A 162 7.49 28.00 -5.43
N GLY A 163 8.33 28.69 -6.19
CA GLY A 163 9.70 28.24 -6.49
C GLY A 163 9.78 26.90 -7.23
N GLY A 164 8.82 26.65 -8.12
CA GLY A 164 8.80 25.50 -9.03
C GLY A 164 8.10 24.25 -8.50
N PHE A 165 7.60 24.25 -7.26
CA PHE A 165 6.85 23.11 -6.74
C PHE A 165 5.58 22.86 -7.57
N LEU A 166 5.27 21.58 -7.85
CA LEU A 166 4.18 21.16 -8.74
C LEU A 166 4.30 21.72 -10.18
N GLY A 167 5.49 22.19 -10.58
CA GLY A 167 5.70 22.87 -11.85
C GLY A 167 5.21 24.32 -11.88
N LEU A 168 4.93 24.91 -10.71
CA LEU A 168 4.42 26.28 -10.56
C LEU A 168 5.51 27.16 -9.96
N GLU A 169 5.94 28.19 -10.70
CA GLU A 169 6.84 29.21 -10.16
C GLU A 169 6.10 30.14 -9.19
N ARG A 170 4.88 30.50 -9.57
CA ARG A 170 3.92 31.32 -8.82
C ARG A 170 2.52 30.76 -9.03
N SER A 171 1.65 30.95 -8.05
CA SER A 171 0.24 30.54 -8.14
C SER A 171 -0.63 31.34 -7.17
N THR A 172 -1.95 31.28 -7.34
CA THR A 172 -2.92 31.72 -6.33
C THR A 172 -3.28 30.55 -5.42
N MET A 173 -3.87 30.81 -4.25
CA MET A 173 -4.33 29.72 -3.39
C MET A 173 -5.49 28.93 -4.03
N ARG A 174 -6.33 29.57 -4.87
CA ARG A 174 -7.37 28.86 -5.64
C ARG A 174 -6.77 27.87 -6.62
N GLU A 175 -5.80 28.31 -7.42
CA GLU A 175 -5.14 27.45 -8.40
C GLU A 175 -4.36 26.33 -7.70
N LEU A 176 -3.62 26.65 -6.64
CA LEU A 176 -2.89 25.66 -5.85
C LEU A 176 -3.82 24.59 -5.28
N LEU A 177 -4.94 25.00 -4.64
CA LEU A 177 -5.93 24.06 -4.11
C LEU A 177 -6.51 23.16 -5.19
N ALA A 178 -6.82 23.71 -6.38
CA ALA A 178 -7.33 22.94 -7.50
C ALA A 178 -6.32 21.89 -7.99
N VAL A 179 -5.04 22.26 -8.13
CA VAL A 179 -3.96 21.33 -8.51
C VAL A 179 -3.77 20.25 -7.45
N LEU A 180 -3.76 20.62 -6.17
CA LEU A 180 -3.61 19.67 -5.07
C LEU A 180 -4.77 18.65 -5.02
N ARG A 181 -6.01 19.12 -5.17
CA ARG A 181 -7.18 18.23 -5.24
C ARG A 181 -7.13 17.33 -6.47
N LYS A 182 -6.71 17.84 -7.63
CA LYS A 182 -6.53 17.01 -8.83
C LYS A 182 -5.48 15.91 -8.62
N ASN A 183 -4.35 16.24 -8.01
CA ASN A 183 -3.21 15.32 -7.88
C ASN A 183 -3.38 14.25 -6.79
N TYR A 184 -4.07 14.55 -5.67
CA TYR A 184 -4.17 13.61 -4.53
C TYR A 184 -5.59 13.24 -4.12
N CYS A 185 -6.61 13.92 -4.66
CA CYS A 185 -8.01 13.72 -4.27
C CYS A 185 -8.90 13.25 -5.43
N GLY A 186 -8.30 12.84 -6.55
CA GLY A 186 -9.01 12.24 -7.69
C GLY A 186 -9.36 10.76 -7.45
N ASN A 187 -9.43 9.99 -8.54
CA ASN A 187 -9.72 8.55 -8.50
C ASN A 187 -8.53 7.69 -8.04
N VAL A 188 -7.37 8.31 -7.76
CA VAL A 188 -6.18 7.69 -7.20
C VAL A 188 -5.77 8.46 -5.94
N GLY A 189 -5.76 7.78 -4.80
CA GLY A 189 -5.19 8.27 -3.55
C GLY A 189 -3.84 7.59 -3.29
N LEU A 190 -2.78 8.37 -3.09
CA LEU A 190 -1.43 7.85 -2.87
C LEU A 190 -0.98 8.03 -1.41
N GLU A 191 -0.63 6.93 -0.75
CA GLU A 191 0.12 6.95 0.52
C GLU A 191 1.58 6.59 0.27
N TYR A 192 2.48 7.54 0.50
CA TYR A 192 3.90 7.36 0.23
C TYR A 192 4.82 8.19 1.14
N MET A 193 4.29 9.19 1.84
CA MET A 193 5.11 10.08 2.66
C MET A 193 5.67 9.41 3.92
N HIS A 194 5.20 8.20 4.27
CA HIS A 194 5.78 7.34 5.32
C HIS A 194 7.09 6.63 4.89
N ILE A 195 7.44 6.70 3.60
CA ILE A 195 8.67 6.13 3.06
C ILE A 195 9.86 6.99 3.49
N GLY A 196 10.87 6.35 4.10
CA GLY A 196 12.09 7.04 4.54
C GLY A 196 12.96 7.51 3.38
N ASP A 197 13.06 6.70 2.32
CA ASP A 197 13.85 6.99 1.14
C ASP A 197 13.32 8.22 0.38
N VAL A 198 14.22 9.11 -0.03
CA VAL A 198 13.87 10.38 -0.70
C VAL A 198 13.64 10.16 -2.19
N GLU A 199 14.40 9.28 -2.82
CA GLU A 199 14.35 9.03 -4.26
C GLU A 199 13.08 8.24 -4.62
N GLU A 200 12.67 7.29 -3.78
CA GLU A 200 11.36 6.61 -3.89
C GLU A 200 10.21 7.62 -3.83
N ARG A 201 10.25 8.56 -2.86
CA ARG A 201 9.22 9.59 -2.74
C ARG A 201 9.22 10.51 -3.96
N ARG A 202 10.40 10.99 -4.40
CA ARG A 202 10.51 11.86 -5.59
C ARG A 202 10.05 11.17 -6.86
N PHE A 203 10.31 9.87 -7.01
CA PHE A 203 9.82 9.08 -8.12
C PHE A 203 8.30 9.11 -8.19
N LEU A 204 7.61 8.82 -7.07
CA LEU A 204 6.15 8.84 -7.01
C LEU A 204 5.59 10.26 -7.21
N GLN A 205 6.25 11.28 -6.65
CA GLN A 205 5.89 12.68 -6.86
C GLN A 205 5.95 13.06 -8.34
N LYS A 206 7.00 12.67 -9.06
CA LYS A 206 7.15 12.97 -10.49
C LYS A 206 6.02 12.37 -11.35
N LEU A 207 5.48 11.22 -10.94
CA LEU A 207 4.41 10.54 -11.67
C LEU A 207 3.01 11.09 -11.34
N MET A 208 2.81 11.57 -10.11
CA MET A 208 1.49 12.02 -9.63
C MET A 208 1.32 13.54 -9.64
N GLU A 209 2.41 14.30 -9.59
CA GLU A 209 2.36 15.75 -9.35
C GLU A 209 2.63 16.57 -10.61
N GLY A 210 1.85 17.64 -10.75
CA GLY A 210 2.05 18.67 -11.74
C GLY A 210 0.76 19.42 -11.98
N LYS A 211 0.85 20.66 -12.50
CA LYS A 211 -0.34 21.39 -12.98
C LYS A 211 -1.11 20.60 -14.05
N ASP A 212 -0.37 20.00 -14.97
CA ASP A 212 -0.91 19.25 -16.10
C ASP A 212 -0.88 17.73 -15.90
N ALA A 213 -0.53 17.27 -14.69
CA ALA A 213 -0.55 15.86 -14.34
C ALA A 213 -1.95 15.29 -14.55
N ASP A 214 -2.02 14.18 -15.27
CA ASP A 214 -3.26 13.53 -15.64
C ASP A 214 -3.02 12.08 -16.06
N ILE A 215 -4.03 11.25 -15.90
CA ILE A 215 -3.99 9.85 -16.36
C ILE A 215 -4.39 9.86 -17.83
N ARG A 216 -3.45 9.48 -18.70
CA ARG A 216 -3.65 9.53 -20.15
C ARG A 216 -3.32 8.20 -20.79
N PHE A 217 -4.28 7.70 -21.56
CA PHE A 217 -4.12 6.57 -22.48
C PHE A 217 -4.38 7.05 -23.92
N SER A 218 -3.74 6.38 -24.89
CA SER A 218 -4.09 6.59 -26.30
C SER A 218 -5.52 6.11 -26.57
N PRO A 219 -6.18 6.57 -27.65
CA PRO A 219 -7.50 6.06 -28.03
C PRO A 219 -7.57 4.53 -28.10
N GLU A 220 -6.54 3.88 -28.65
CA GLU A 220 -6.44 2.42 -28.75
C GLU A 220 -6.27 1.78 -27.37
N GLY A 221 -5.48 2.40 -26.49
CA GLY A 221 -5.36 1.95 -25.09
C GLY A 221 -6.69 2.03 -24.35
N LYS A 222 -7.46 3.10 -24.57
CA LYS A 222 -8.79 3.27 -23.97
C LYS A 222 -9.78 2.19 -24.45
N ILE A 223 -9.79 1.92 -25.75
CA ILE A 223 -10.60 0.85 -26.37
C ILE A 223 -10.18 -0.52 -25.83
N ALA A 224 -8.88 -0.80 -25.73
CA ALA A 224 -8.38 -2.07 -25.21
C ALA A 224 -8.79 -2.29 -23.73
N ILE A 225 -8.72 -1.24 -22.90
CA ILE A 225 -9.19 -1.28 -21.52
C ILE A 225 -10.70 -1.60 -21.48
N LEU A 226 -11.52 -0.90 -22.27
CA LEU A 226 -12.97 -1.12 -22.29
C LEU A 226 -13.31 -2.54 -22.77
N ASN A 227 -12.64 -3.02 -23.82
CA ASN A 227 -12.82 -4.38 -24.33
C ASN A 227 -12.57 -5.42 -23.22
N LYS A 228 -11.48 -5.27 -22.46
CA LYS A 228 -11.16 -6.19 -21.35
C LYS A 228 -12.16 -6.12 -20.20
N VAL A 229 -12.71 -4.95 -19.90
CA VAL A 229 -13.82 -4.83 -18.92
C VAL A 229 -15.05 -5.56 -19.43
N ILE A 230 -15.40 -5.44 -20.72
CA ILE A 230 -16.52 -6.14 -21.34
C ILE A 230 -16.31 -7.65 -21.28
N GLU A 231 -15.14 -8.15 -21.69
CA GLU A 231 -14.80 -9.58 -21.60
C GLU A 231 -14.98 -10.11 -20.17
N ALA A 232 -14.51 -9.35 -19.18
CA ALA A 232 -14.64 -9.69 -17.76
C ALA A 232 -16.11 -9.76 -17.30
N GLU A 233 -16.93 -8.76 -17.64
CA GLU A 233 -18.34 -8.72 -17.26
C GLU A 233 -19.17 -9.80 -17.97
N GLN A 234 -18.98 -9.96 -19.28
CA GLN A 234 -19.74 -10.93 -20.06
C GLN A 234 -19.38 -12.36 -19.68
N TRP A 235 -18.12 -12.63 -19.29
CA TRP A 235 -17.71 -13.92 -18.73
C TRP A 235 -18.53 -14.28 -17.48
N GLU A 236 -18.66 -13.36 -16.52
CA GLU A 236 -19.45 -13.60 -15.30
C GLU A 236 -20.94 -13.79 -15.61
N LYS A 237 -21.51 -12.93 -16.46
CA LYS A 237 -22.91 -13.04 -16.92
C LYS A 237 -23.16 -14.36 -17.66
N PHE A 238 -22.20 -14.83 -18.45
CA PHE A 238 -22.31 -16.09 -19.18
C PHE A 238 -22.33 -17.29 -18.21
N LEU A 239 -21.39 -17.34 -17.27
CA LEU A 239 -21.39 -18.39 -16.23
C LEU A 239 -22.68 -18.36 -15.40
N GLY A 240 -23.14 -17.18 -15.00
CA GLY A 240 -24.40 -17.01 -14.26
C GLY A 240 -25.63 -17.52 -15.01
N ARG A 241 -25.64 -17.42 -16.35
CA ARG A 241 -26.72 -17.95 -17.22
C ARG A 241 -26.63 -19.46 -17.41
N LYS A 242 -25.44 -20.01 -17.66
CA LYS A 242 -25.26 -21.43 -18.01
C LYS A 242 -25.21 -22.36 -16.79
N TYR A 243 -24.71 -21.86 -15.64
CA TYR A 243 -24.49 -22.65 -14.44
C TYR A 243 -25.22 -22.06 -13.22
N VAL A 244 -26.54 -21.88 -13.36
CA VAL A 244 -27.41 -21.33 -12.31
C VAL A 244 -27.25 -22.10 -11.00
N GLY A 245 -27.05 -21.38 -9.89
CA GLY A 245 -26.88 -21.96 -8.55
C GLY A 245 -25.49 -22.56 -8.27
N THR A 246 -24.58 -22.56 -9.24
CA THR A 246 -23.19 -22.98 -9.03
C THR A 246 -22.38 -21.82 -8.46
N LYS A 247 -21.67 -22.06 -7.35
CA LYS A 247 -20.77 -21.09 -6.73
C LYS A 247 -19.58 -20.84 -7.65
N ARG A 248 -19.38 -19.59 -8.06
CA ARG A 248 -18.24 -19.18 -8.90
C ARG A 248 -17.35 -18.13 -8.24
N PHE A 249 -17.87 -17.42 -7.23
CA PHE A 249 -17.18 -16.31 -6.57
C PHE A 249 -16.76 -15.22 -7.57
N GLY A 250 -17.74 -14.77 -8.36
CA GLY A 250 -17.52 -13.91 -9.52
C GLY A 250 -16.82 -12.59 -9.19
N LEU A 251 -16.17 -12.01 -10.21
CA LEU A 251 -15.54 -10.70 -10.10
C LEU A 251 -16.56 -9.54 -10.15
N ASP A 252 -17.86 -9.82 -10.30
CA ASP A 252 -18.91 -8.81 -10.51
C ASP A 252 -18.80 -7.60 -9.56
N GLY A 253 -18.51 -6.42 -10.12
CA GLY A 253 -18.24 -5.17 -9.40
C GLY A 253 -16.76 -4.81 -9.17
N GLY A 254 -15.81 -5.61 -9.66
CA GLY A 254 -14.36 -5.41 -9.59
C GLY A 254 -13.62 -5.72 -10.90
N GLU A 255 -14.31 -5.63 -12.04
CA GLU A 255 -13.86 -6.06 -13.35
C GLU A 255 -12.67 -5.25 -13.88
N SER A 256 -12.47 -4.02 -13.41
CA SER A 256 -11.29 -3.17 -13.70
C SER A 256 -9.95 -3.83 -13.33
N MET A 257 -9.96 -4.85 -12.48
CA MET A 257 -8.76 -5.64 -12.19
C MET A 257 -8.19 -6.32 -13.44
N ILE A 258 -9.03 -6.78 -14.37
CA ILE A 258 -8.59 -7.55 -15.55
C ILE A 258 -7.68 -6.75 -16.48
N PRO A 259 -8.09 -5.57 -17.02
CA PRO A 259 -7.18 -4.75 -17.83
C PRO A 259 -5.95 -4.29 -17.03
N ALA A 260 -6.09 -4.05 -15.73
CA ALA A 260 -4.99 -3.60 -14.89
C ALA A 260 -3.89 -4.68 -14.72
N LEU A 261 -4.27 -5.95 -14.52
CA LEU A 261 -3.32 -7.06 -14.46
C LEU A 261 -2.67 -7.36 -15.82
N GLU A 262 -3.40 -7.23 -16.93
CA GLU A 262 -2.78 -7.30 -18.26
C GLU A 262 -1.71 -6.21 -18.44
N ALA A 263 -1.95 -5.00 -17.94
CA ALA A 263 -0.94 -3.95 -17.96
C ALA A 263 0.29 -4.28 -17.10
N VAL A 264 0.11 -4.89 -15.91
CA VAL A 264 1.26 -5.37 -15.12
C VAL A 264 2.12 -6.33 -15.94
N ILE A 265 1.51 -7.34 -16.57
CA ILE A 265 2.25 -8.34 -17.37
C ILE A 265 2.95 -7.67 -18.56
N LYS A 266 2.24 -6.79 -19.28
CA LYS A 266 2.80 -6.04 -20.41
C LYS A 266 4.01 -5.21 -20.03
N TYR A 267 3.89 -4.35 -19.01
CA TYR A 267 4.98 -3.47 -18.58
C TYR A 267 6.12 -4.26 -17.94
N ALA A 268 5.80 -5.27 -17.13
CA ALA A 268 6.80 -6.15 -16.55
C ALA A 268 7.64 -6.84 -17.63
N GLY A 269 6.99 -7.39 -18.68
CA GLY A 269 7.67 -7.98 -19.82
C GLY A 269 8.61 -6.98 -20.53
N ALA A 270 8.14 -5.75 -20.75
CA ALA A 270 8.97 -4.69 -21.33
C ALA A 270 10.17 -4.29 -20.43
N TYR A 271 10.08 -4.51 -19.12
CA TYR A 271 11.18 -4.32 -18.17
C TYR A 271 12.05 -5.58 -17.98
N GLY A 272 11.89 -6.62 -18.81
CA GLY A 272 12.71 -7.83 -18.78
C GLY A 272 12.24 -8.90 -17.79
N VAL A 273 10.99 -8.83 -17.31
CA VAL A 273 10.38 -9.95 -16.57
C VAL A 273 10.02 -11.05 -17.56
N HIS A 274 10.52 -12.27 -17.32
CA HIS A 274 10.22 -13.46 -18.12
C HIS A 274 9.26 -14.40 -17.42
N GLU A 275 9.13 -14.31 -16.09
CA GLU A 275 8.20 -15.14 -15.33
C GLU A 275 7.39 -14.33 -14.33
N VAL A 276 6.07 -14.57 -14.27
CA VAL A 276 5.18 -14.02 -13.25
C VAL A 276 4.57 -15.17 -12.45
N VAL A 277 4.74 -15.12 -11.13
CA VAL A 277 4.17 -16.12 -10.21
C VAL A 277 3.02 -15.49 -9.44
N ILE A 278 1.82 -16.03 -9.60
CA ILE A 278 0.58 -15.44 -9.08
C ILE A 278 0.05 -16.28 -7.92
N GLY A 279 -0.30 -15.63 -6.82
CA GLY A 279 -1.15 -16.16 -5.75
C GLY A 279 -2.46 -15.40 -5.72
N MET A 280 -3.57 -16.11 -5.51
CA MET A 280 -4.86 -15.44 -5.31
C MET A 280 -5.85 -16.28 -4.52
N ALA A 281 -6.82 -15.59 -3.91
CA ALA A 281 -8.00 -16.19 -3.30
C ALA A 281 -9.05 -16.66 -4.35
N HIS A 282 -10.31 -16.81 -3.93
CA HIS A 282 -11.42 -17.25 -4.79
C HIS A 282 -11.99 -16.13 -5.68
N ARG A 283 -11.96 -14.87 -5.25
CA ARG A 283 -12.69 -13.77 -5.89
C ARG A 283 -12.19 -13.53 -7.32
N GLY A 284 -13.06 -13.73 -8.30
CA GLY A 284 -12.76 -13.55 -9.71
C GLY A 284 -11.76 -14.57 -10.28
N ARG A 285 -11.47 -15.68 -9.60
CA ARG A 285 -10.41 -16.61 -10.04
C ARG A 285 -10.67 -17.22 -11.41
N LEU A 286 -11.91 -17.56 -11.72
CA LEU A 286 -12.27 -18.09 -13.04
C LEU A 286 -12.09 -17.03 -14.14
N ASN A 287 -12.33 -15.77 -13.81
CA ASN A 287 -12.07 -14.63 -14.66
C ASN A 287 -10.56 -14.46 -14.90
N ILE A 288 -9.73 -14.57 -13.86
CA ILE A 288 -8.27 -14.58 -13.99
C ILE A 288 -7.78 -15.77 -14.83
N LEU A 289 -8.30 -16.97 -14.59
CA LEU A 289 -7.93 -18.17 -15.36
C LEU A 289 -8.19 -17.99 -16.85
N SER A 290 -9.34 -17.44 -17.22
CA SER A 290 -9.72 -17.24 -18.61
C SER A 290 -9.05 -16.00 -19.22
N ASN A 291 -9.32 -14.83 -18.65
CA ASN A 291 -9.01 -13.55 -19.27
C ASN A 291 -7.56 -13.08 -19.06
N VAL A 292 -6.85 -13.59 -18.04
CA VAL A 292 -5.44 -13.22 -17.76
C VAL A 292 -4.49 -14.37 -18.06
N MET A 293 -4.76 -15.55 -17.50
CA MET A 293 -3.96 -16.75 -17.72
C MET A 293 -4.25 -17.40 -19.09
N ALA A 294 -5.24 -16.95 -19.86
CA ALA A 294 -5.56 -17.54 -21.17
C ALA A 294 -5.80 -19.07 -21.13
N LYS A 295 -6.31 -19.60 -20.01
CA LYS A 295 -6.79 -20.98 -19.95
C LYS A 295 -7.98 -21.09 -20.91
N PRO A 296 -7.98 -22.07 -21.85
CA PRO A 296 -9.04 -22.18 -22.85
C PRO A 296 -10.44 -22.24 -22.21
N TYR A 297 -11.38 -21.43 -22.71
CA TYR A 297 -12.75 -21.36 -22.18
C TYR A 297 -13.43 -22.74 -22.19
N ARG A 298 -13.31 -23.48 -23.30
CA ARG A 298 -13.81 -24.87 -23.41
C ARG A 298 -13.30 -25.81 -22.31
N ALA A 299 -12.04 -25.64 -21.86
CA ALA A 299 -11.49 -26.46 -20.79
C ALA A 299 -12.15 -26.12 -19.45
N ILE A 300 -12.35 -24.83 -19.16
CA ILE A 300 -13.05 -24.38 -17.96
C ILE A 300 -14.52 -24.87 -17.99
N PHE A 301 -15.21 -24.74 -19.12
CA PHE A 301 -16.60 -25.22 -19.26
C PHE A 301 -16.73 -26.74 -19.10
N ASN A 302 -15.78 -27.51 -19.64
CA ASN A 302 -15.73 -28.96 -19.49
C ASN A 302 -15.58 -29.36 -18.01
N GLU A 303 -14.66 -28.72 -17.29
CA GLU A 303 -14.50 -28.90 -15.85
C GLU A 303 -15.81 -28.57 -15.13
N PHE A 304 -16.48 -27.46 -15.49
CA PHE A 304 -17.76 -27.06 -14.92
C PHE A 304 -18.87 -28.09 -15.11
N ALA A 305 -18.89 -28.78 -16.24
CA ALA A 305 -19.82 -29.88 -16.53
C ALA A 305 -19.47 -31.20 -15.82
N GLY A 306 -18.40 -31.24 -15.02
CA GLY A 306 -17.95 -32.44 -14.29
C GLY A 306 -16.86 -33.24 -15.00
N GLY A 307 -16.28 -32.70 -16.07
CA GLY A 307 -15.09 -33.27 -16.71
C GLY A 307 -13.86 -33.20 -15.80
N SER A 308 -12.95 -34.14 -15.97
CA SER A 308 -11.69 -34.17 -15.23
C SER A 308 -10.74 -33.08 -15.75
N SER A 309 -10.03 -32.40 -14.86
CA SER A 309 -8.93 -31.50 -15.23
C SER A 309 -7.63 -32.25 -15.54
N ASN A 310 -7.59 -33.55 -15.28
CA ASN A 310 -6.45 -34.43 -15.51
C ASN A 310 -6.82 -35.55 -16.50
N PRO A 311 -5.85 -36.11 -17.25
CA PRO A 311 -6.06 -37.34 -18.00
C PRO A 311 -6.59 -38.48 -17.12
N ASP A 312 -7.39 -39.38 -17.69
CA ASP A 312 -8.09 -40.46 -16.96
C ASP A 312 -7.14 -41.40 -16.19
N ASP A 313 -5.87 -41.47 -16.58
CA ASP A 313 -4.81 -42.29 -15.98
C ASP A 313 -4.04 -41.60 -14.83
N VAL A 314 -4.32 -40.32 -14.57
CA VAL A 314 -3.69 -39.55 -13.48
C VAL A 314 -4.55 -39.60 -12.22
N GLY A 315 -4.12 -40.39 -11.23
CA GLY A 315 -4.77 -40.48 -9.92
C GLY A 315 -4.58 -39.24 -9.03
N GLY A 316 -5.59 -38.92 -8.22
CA GLY A 316 -5.54 -37.84 -7.21
C GLY A 316 -6.92 -37.61 -6.61
N SER A 317 -7.00 -37.06 -5.38
CA SER A 317 -8.29 -36.74 -4.74
C SER A 317 -9.04 -35.58 -5.41
N GLY A 318 -8.35 -34.83 -6.28
CA GLY A 318 -8.84 -33.57 -6.85
C GLY A 318 -8.94 -32.44 -5.81
N ASP A 319 -9.36 -31.27 -6.28
CA ASP A 319 -9.79 -30.13 -5.46
C ASP A 319 -10.87 -29.36 -6.23
N VAL A 320 -11.55 -28.40 -5.59
CA VAL A 320 -12.53 -27.53 -6.25
C VAL A 320 -11.86 -26.66 -7.31
N LYS A 321 -12.60 -26.32 -8.37
CA LYS A 321 -12.09 -25.69 -9.60
C LYS A 321 -11.33 -24.39 -9.35
N TYR A 322 -11.76 -23.63 -8.34
CA TYR A 322 -11.13 -22.38 -7.94
C TYR A 322 -9.93 -22.56 -6.97
N HIS A 323 -9.40 -23.78 -6.82
CA HIS A 323 -8.12 -24.04 -6.13
C HIS A 323 -7.04 -24.53 -7.08
N LEU A 324 -7.38 -24.87 -8.34
CA LEU A 324 -6.43 -25.41 -9.29
C LEU A 324 -5.46 -24.32 -9.78
N GLY A 325 -4.20 -24.70 -9.95
CA GLY A 325 -3.18 -23.87 -10.58
C GLY A 325 -3.23 -23.97 -12.10
N THR A 326 -2.56 -23.05 -12.79
CA THR A 326 -2.36 -23.13 -14.25
C THR A 326 -1.07 -22.44 -14.64
N SER A 327 -0.52 -22.81 -15.80
CA SER A 327 0.68 -22.20 -16.35
C SER A 327 0.51 -22.00 -17.85
N THR A 328 0.85 -20.82 -18.33
CA THR A 328 0.61 -20.37 -19.70
C THR A 328 1.62 -19.30 -20.08
N ASP A 329 1.99 -19.25 -21.35
CA ASP A 329 2.80 -18.16 -21.88
C ASP A 329 1.91 -17.08 -22.50
N ARG A 330 2.27 -15.82 -22.26
CA ARG A 330 1.59 -14.65 -22.83
C ARG A 330 2.61 -13.80 -23.55
N GLU A 331 2.24 -13.27 -24.71
CA GLU A 331 3.10 -12.39 -25.50
C GLU A 331 2.50 -10.99 -25.60
N PHE A 332 3.30 -9.97 -25.30
CA PHE A 332 2.93 -8.57 -25.46
C PHE A 332 4.08 -7.82 -26.12
N ASP A 333 3.82 -7.20 -27.27
CA ASP A 333 4.79 -6.39 -28.02
C ASP A 333 6.13 -7.14 -28.27
N GLY A 334 6.06 -8.45 -28.54
CA GLY A 334 7.22 -9.34 -28.75
C GLY A 334 7.90 -9.87 -27.47
N ASN A 335 7.42 -9.49 -26.29
CA ASN A 335 7.92 -9.99 -25.01
C ASN A 335 7.06 -11.17 -24.54
N VAL A 336 7.66 -12.35 -24.46
CA VAL A 336 7.00 -13.55 -23.91
C VAL A 336 7.24 -13.61 -22.40
N VAL A 337 6.14 -13.73 -21.65
CA VAL A 337 6.13 -13.84 -20.19
C VAL A 337 5.41 -15.13 -19.80
N HIS A 338 6.11 -16.01 -19.09
CA HIS A 338 5.55 -17.22 -18.52
C HIS A 338 4.75 -16.89 -17.26
N LEU A 339 3.45 -17.16 -17.27
CA LEU A 339 2.59 -17.00 -16.11
C LEU A 339 2.42 -18.33 -15.38
N SER A 340 2.44 -18.30 -14.05
CA SER A 340 2.13 -19.46 -13.23
C SER A 340 1.27 -19.09 -12.02
N LEU A 341 0.01 -19.51 -12.05
CA LEU A 341 -0.92 -19.37 -10.94
C LEU A 341 -0.77 -20.56 -9.97
N ALA A 342 -0.50 -20.28 -8.70
CA ALA A 342 -0.35 -21.30 -7.68
C ALA A 342 -1.72 -21.93 -7.31
N PRO A 343 -1.76 -23.27 -7.10
CA PRO A 343 -2.88 -23.87 -6.40
C PRO A 343 -2.88 -23.43 -4.93
N ASN A 344 -4.06 -23.37 -4.31
CA ASN A 344 -4.19 -22.95 -2.91
C ASN A 344 -5.43 -23.55 -2.25
N PRO A 345 -5.39 -23.79 -0.93
CA PRO A 345 -6.57 -24.18 -0.17
C PRO A 345 -7.52 -22.98 0.04
N SER A 346 -8.67 -23.23 0.65
CA SER A 346 -9.62 -22.19 1.10
C SER A 346 -9.06 -21.29 2.21
N HIS A 347 -7.98 -21.68 2.87
CA HIS A 347 -7.35 -20.88 3.92
C HIS A 347 -6.70 -19.64 3.27
N LEU A 348 -7.40 -18.51 3.36
CA LEU A 348 -7.00 -17.26 2.72
C LEU A 348 -5.58 -16.85 3.15
N GLU A 349 -4.83 -16.26 2.23
CA GLU A 349 -3.45 -15.80 2.40
C GLU A 349 -2.40 -16.88 2.68
N CYS A 350 -2.77 -18.15 2.92
CA CYS A 350 -1.81 -19.25 3.09
C CYS A 350 -0.96 -19.52 1.84
N VAL A 351 -1.41 -19.11 0.66
CA VAL A 351 -0.66 -19.27 -0.60
C VAL A 351 0.47 -18.25 -0.75
N ASP A 352 0.40 -17.12 -0.05
CA ASP A 352 1.31 -15.99 -0.22
C ASP A 352 2.77 -16.39 0.00
N PRO A 353 3.17 -16.99 1.15
CA PRO A 353 4.56 -17.41 1.33
C PRO A 353 4.96 -18.54 0.37
N VAL A 354 4.01 -19.36 -0.12
CA VAL A 354 4.27 -20.42 -1.10
C VAL A 354 4.64 -19.80 -2.45
N VAL A 355 3.93 -18.76 -2.87
CA VAL A 355 4.23 -18.00 -4.10
C VAL A 355 5.56 -17.28 -3.99
N LEU A 356 5.83 -16.64 -2.86
CA LEU A 356 7.13 -15.98 -2.61
C LEU A 356 8.28 -16.98 -2.63
N GLY A 357 8.13 -18.15 -1.99
CA GLY A 357 9.11 -19.23 -2.04
C GLY A 357 9.31 -19.79 -3.44
N LYS A 358 8.23 -19.98 -4.22
CA LYS A 358 8.29 -20.43 -5.61
C LYS A 358 9.00 -19.41 -6.51
N ALA A 359 8.69 -18.12 -6.35
CA ALA A 359 9.37 -17.03 -7.07
C ALA A 359 10.86 -17.00 -6.72
N ARG A 360 11.19 -17.10 -5.42
CA ARG A 360 12.58 -17.17 -4.93
C ARG A 360 13.34 -18.36 -5.52
N ALA A 361 12.73 -19.54 -5.58
CA ALA A 361 13.33 -20.72 -6.18
C ALA A 361 13.59 -20.54 -7.68
N LYS A 362 12.66 -19.93 -8.41
CA LYS A 362 12.81 -19.60 -9.84
C LYS A 362 13.93 -18.59 -10.08
N GLN A 363 14.03 -17.54 -9.25
CA GLN A 363 15.15 -16.57 -9.31
C GLN A 363 16.49 -17.27 -9.12
N THR A 364 16.59 -18.18 -8.15
CA THR A 364 17.82 -18.97 -7.93
C THR A 364 18.14 -19.84 -9.15
N LYS A 365 17.14 -20.48 -9.77
CA LYS A 365 17.36 -21.33 -10.96
C LYS A 365 17.82 -20.53 -12.18
N LEU A 366 17.40 -19.27 -12.29
CA LEU A 366 17.74 -18.36 -13.39
C LEU A 366 19.00 -17.53 -13.13
N ASP A 367 19.69 -17.75 -12.00
CA ASP A 367 20.79 -16.89 -11.52
C ASP A 367 20.39 -15.38 -11.52
N ASP A 368 19.12 -15.08 -11.23
CA ASP A 368 18.54 -13.74 -11.21
C ASP A 368 18.92 -12.99 -9.93
N LEU A 369 20.21 -12.66 -9.81
CA LEU A 369 20.78 -11.98 -8.64
C LEU A 369 20.20 -10.58 -8.43
N GLU A 370 19.77 -9.91 -9.51
CA GLU A 370 19.11 -8.59 -9.46
C GLU A 370 17.60 -8.70 -9.20
N ARG A 371 17.03 -9.91 -9.24
CA ARG A 371 15.61 -10.19 -9.00
C ARG A 371 14.70 -9.40 -9.95
N SER A 372 15.13 -9.27 -11.20
CA SER A 372 14.45 -8.50 -12.23
C SER A 372 13.62 -9.36 -13.18
N GLN A 373 13.90 -10.67 -13.26
CA GLN A 373 13.31 -11.56 -14.27
C GLN A 373 12.07 -12.31 -13.78
N VAL A 374 11.91 -12.48 -12.46
CA VAL A 374 10.74 -13.14 -11.85
C VAL A 374 9.97 -12.14 -10.99
N LEU A 375 8.67 -11.99 -11.26
CA LEU A 375 7.75 -11.09 -10.56
C LEU A 375 6.67 -11.88 -9.80
N PRO A 376 6.65 -11.84 -8.46
CA PRO A 376 5.50 -12.31 -7.71
C PRO A 376 4.37 -11.27 -7.70
N ILE A 377 3.14 -11.75 -7.87
CA ILE A 377 1.90 -10.98 -7.74
C ILE A 377 0.97 -11.72 -6.77
N LEU A 378 0.42 -11.01 -5.78
CA LEU A 378 -0.53 -11.55 -4.81
C LEU A 378 -1.86 -10.80 -4.91
N LEU A 379 -2.96 -11.51 -5.17
CA LEU A 379 -4.32 -10.95 -5.26
C LEU A 379 -5.13 -11.34 -4.01
N GLN A 380 -5.47 -10.35 -3.19
CA GLN A 380 -5.92 -10.53 -1.82
C GLN A 380 -7.29 -9.89 -1.59
N GLY A 381 -8.04 -10.36 -0.60
CA GLY A 381 -9.31 -9.75 -0.20
C GLY A 381 -9.10 -8.75 0.95
N ASP A 382 -9.88 -7.66 1.02
CA ASP A 382 -9.70 -6.60 2.02
C ASP A 382 -9.72 -7.10 3.46
N ALA A 383 -10.70 -7.93 3.83
CA ALA A 383 -10.82 -8.45 5.19
C ALA A 383 -9.69 -9.43 5.55
N ALA A 384 -9.26 -10.26 4.59
CA ALA A 384 -8.21 -11.25 4.82
C ALA A 384 -6.82 -10.61 4.87
N PHE A 385 -6.55 -9.65 3.98
CA PHE A 385 -5.31 -8.88 3.96
C PHE A 385 -5.06 -8.14 5.28
N ALA A 386 -6.12 -7.58 5.88
CA ALA A 386 -6.03 -6.89 7.16
C ALA A 386 -5.99 -7.83 8.38
N GLY A 387 -6.59 -9.02 8.27
CA GLY A 387 -6.88 -9.88 9.43
C GLY A 387 -5.96 -11.11 9.60
N GLN A 388 -5.30 -11.58 8.54
CA GLN A 388 -4.46 -12.78 8.59
C GLN A 388 -3.01 -12.41 8.94
N GLY A 389 -2.48 -12.96 10.04
CA GLY A 389 -1.11 -12.70 10.50
C GLY A 389 -0.01 -13.11 9.50
N ILE A 390 -0.31 -14.04 8.59
CA ILE A 390 0.63 -14.49 7.55
C ILE A 390 1.00 -13.37 6.57
N ILE A 391 0.15 -12.36 6.39
CA ILE A 391 0.44 -11.18 5.58
C ILE A 391 1.58 -10.38 6.21
N MET A 392 1.51 -10.15 7.53
CA MET A 392 2.57 -9.49 8.30
C MET A 392 3.88 -10.28 8.21
N GLU A 393 3.84 -11.60 8.33
CA GLU A 393 5.02 -12.47 8.18
C GLU A 393 5.64 -12.34 6.79
N CYS A 394 4.83 -12.36 5.72
CA CYS A 394 5.31 -12.18 4.34
C CYS A 394 5.98 -10.82 4.14
N PHE A 395 5.36 -9.74 4.61
CA PHE A 395 5.98 -8.41 4.59
C PHE A 395 7.29 -8.39 5.38
N GLY A 396 7.32 -8.98 6.57
CA GLY A 396 8.54 -9.12 7.38
C GLY A 396 9.71 -9.80 6.66
N PHE A 397 9.42 -10.66 5.68
CA PHE A 397 10.42 -11.33 4.85
C PHE A 397 10.82 -10.57 3.58
N SER A 398 10.06 -9.54 3.17
CA SER A 398 10.25 -8.84 1.89
C SER A 398 11.63 -8.18 1.72
N GLY A 399 12.30 -7.81 2.82
CA GLY A 399 13.65 -7.21 2.82
C GLY A 399 14.80 -8.16 3.21
N LEU A 400 14.51 -9.41 3.58
CA LEU A 400 15.53 -10.32 4.12
C LEU A 400 16.29 -11.06 3.01
N ARG A 401 17.63 -11.10 3.07
CA ARG A 401 18.49 -11.73 2.05
C ARG A 401 18.08 -13.17 1.66
N GLY A 402 17.61 -13.97 2.62
CA GLY A 402 17.18 -15.35 2.38
C GLY A 402 15.87 -15.47 1.60
N TYR A 403 14.99 -14.48 1.74
CA TYR A 403 13.58 -14.58 1.34
C TYR A 403 13.16 -13.57 0.28
N HIS A 404 13.81 -12.40 0.21
CA HIS A 404 13.38 -11.33 -0.67
C HIS A 404 13.40 -11.73 -2.16
N THR A 405 12.31 -11.36 -2.82
CA THR A 405 12.01 -11.62 -4.23
C THR A 405 12.17 -10.38 -5.10
N GLY A 406 12.77 -9.32 -4.59
CA GLY A 406 12.97 -8.06 -5.31
C GLY A 406 11.67 -7.26 -5.44
N GLY A 407 10.83 -7.32 -4.41
CA GLY A 407 9.54 -6.65 -4.37
C GLY A 407 8.41 -7.49 -4.97
N THR A 408 7.26 -7.42 -4.34
CA THR A 408 6.00 -8.06 -4.74
C THR A 408 4.95 -7.01 -5.05
N ILE A 409 4.16 -7.24 -6.11
CA ILE A 409 2.95 -6.43 -6.37
C ILE A 409 1.80 -7.08 -5.63
N HIS A 410 1.27 -6.38 -4.63
CA HIS A 410 0.07 -6.78 -3.90
C HIS A 410 -1.14 -6.05 -4.47
N PHE A 411 -2.19 -6.77 -4.83
CA PHE A 411 -3.42 -6.22 -5.37
C PHE A 411 -4.58 -6.63 -4.47
N VAL A 412 -5.12 -5.68 -3.71
CA VAL A 412 -6.25 -5.90 -2.80
C VAL A 412 -7.55 -5.62 -3.56
N ILE A 413 -8.39 -6.65 -3.68
CA ILE A 413 -9.75 -6.56 -4.23
C ILE A 413 -10.68 -6.10 -3.11
N ASN A 414 -10.61 -4.81 -2.80
CA ASN A 414 -11.32 -4.19 -1.69
C ASN A 414 -12.77 -3.90 -2.06
N ASN A 415 -13.59 -4.95 -1.98
CA ASN A 415 -15.01 -4.90 -2.24
C ASN A 415 -15.83 -4.41 -1.02
N GLN A 416 -15.13 -3.94 0.02
CA GLN A 416 -15.68 -3.32 1.22
C GLN A 416 -16.57 -4.25 2.06
N VAL A 417 -16.42 -5.58 1.95
CA VAL A 417 -17.16 -6.55 2.76
C VAL A 417 -16.48 -7.93 2.82
N GLY A 418 -16.20 -8.42 4.03
CA GLY A 418 -15.71 -9.78 4.27
C GLY A 418 -16.85 -10.73 4.62
N PHE A 419 -17.32 -11.55 3.68
CA PHE A 419 -18.54 -12.37 3.85
C PHE A 419 -19.77 -11.48 4.19
N THR A 420 -20.12 -11.37 5.47
CA THR A 420 -21.19 -10.52 6.04
C THR A 420 -20.64 -9.43 6.98
N THR A 421 -19.31 -9.33 7.11
CA THR A 421 -18.63 -8.44 8.05
C THR A 421 -18.25 -7.14 7.35
N SER A 422 -18.76 -6.02 7.85
CA SER A 422 -18.41 -4.70 7.36
C SER A 422 -17.00 -4.29 7.80
N PRO A 423 -16.30 -3.41 7.03
CA PRO A 423 -14.93 -2.97 7.28
C PRO A 423 -14.60 -2.56 8.72
N GLN A 424 -15.49 -1.81 9.37
CA GLN A 424 -15.33 -1.32 10.74
C GLN A 424 -15.27 -2.43 11.81
N PHE A 425 -15.66 -3.66 11.44
CA PHE A 425 -15.57 -4.84 12.30
C PHE A 425 -14.45 -5.80 11.88
N ALA A 426 -13.79 -5.55 10.75
CA ALA A 426 -12.73 -6.39 10.21
C ALA A 426 -11.32 -5.86 10.50
N ARG A 427 -11.18 -4.56 10.82
CA ARG A 427 -9.89 -3.91 11.06
C ARG A 427 -10.01 -2.68 11.96
N SER A 428 -8.87 -2.24 12.50
CA SER A 428 -8.76 -1.07 13.39
C SER A 428 -8.13 0.16 12.73
N SER A 429 -7.94 0.13 11.41
CA SER A 429 -7.29 1.19 10.64
C SER A 429 -8.16 1.61 9.44
N PRO A 430 -7.95 2.81 8.86
CA PRO A 430 -8.78 3.31 7.76
C PRO A 430 -8.78 2.37 6.54
N TYR A 431 -7.62 1.81 6.19
CA TYR A 431 -7.44 0.99 5.00
C TYR A 431 -7.07 -0.44 5.36
N PRO A 432 -7.52 -1.45 4.58
CA PRO A 432 -7.02 -2.81 4.75
C PRO A 432 -5.50 -2.89 4.50
N SER A 433 -5.00 -2.01 3.62
CA SER A 433 -3.60 -1.96 3.18
C SER A 433 -2.61 -1.39 4.21
N ASP A 434 -3.08 -0.89 5.36
CA ASP A 434 -2.22 -0.22 6.35
C ASP A 434 -1.10 -1.12 6.90
N ILE A 435 -1.28 -2.45 6.90
CA ILE A 435 -0.25 -3.39 7.31
C ILE A 435 1.05 -3.26 6.47
N ALA A 436 0.94 -2.88 5.20
CA ALA A 436 2.09 -2.73 4.30
C ALA A 436 3.01 -1.56 4.69
N LYS A 437 2.53 -0.61 5.50
CA LYS A 437 3.35 0.48 6.04
C LYS A 437 4.47 -0.02 6.96
N MET A 438 4.35 -1.23 7.52
CA MET A 438 5.40 -1.82 8.37
C MET A 438 6.74 -1.97 7.63
N VAL A 439 6.70 -2.16 6.30
CA VAL A 439 7.88 -2.21 5.43
C VAL A 439 7.98 -0.99 4.52
N GLN A 440 7.25 0.07 4.85
CA GLN A 440 7.19 1.31 4.08
C GLN A 440 6.92 1.08 2.58
N ALA A 441 6.04 0.15 2.22
CA ALA A 441 5.58 0.02 0.85
C ALA A 441 4.69 1.23 0.48
N PRO A 442 4.80 1.80 -0.74
CA PRO A 442 3.80 2.74 -1.22
C PRO A 442 2.47 2.03 -1.44
N ILE A 443 1.37 2.76 -1.22
CA ILE A 443 0.01 2.25 -1.38
C ILE A 443 -0.75 3.17 -2.33
N LEU A 444 -1.26 2.61 -3.41
CA LEU A 444 -2.14 3.29 -4.37
C LEU A 444 -3.57 2.82 -4.14
N HIS A 445 -4.40 3.63 -3.51
CA HIS A 445 -5.83 3.41 -3.44
C HIS A 445 -6.47 3.90 -4.74
N VAL A 446 -7.28 3.06 -5.38
CA VAL A 446 -7.87 3.39 -6.68
C VAL A 446 -9.34 3.07 -6.73
N ASN A 447 -10.12 3.94 -7.37
CA ASN A 447 -11.53 3.73 -7.62
C ASN A 447 -11.72 2.66 -8.71
N GLY A 448 -12.39 1.57 -8.34
CA GLY A 448 -12.64 0.44 -9.22
C GLY A 448 -13.58 0.74 -10.38
N ASP A 449 -14.39 1.81 -10.34
CA ASP A 449 -15.22 2.23 -11.48
C ASP A 449 -14.44 2.99 -12.56
N ASP A 450 -13.20 3.39 -12.28
CA ASP A 450 -12.32 4.05 -13.27
C ASP A 450 -11.22 3.08 -13.72
N PRO A 451 -11.46 2.28 -14.77
CA PRO A 451 -10.49 1.28 -15.21
C PRO A 451 -9.18 1.91 -15.69
N GLU A 452 -9.18 3.14 -16.23
CA GLU A 452 -7.94 3.85 -16.56
C GLU A 452 -7.10 4.14 -15.30
N ALA A 453 -7.74 4.54 -14.20
CA ALA A 453 -7.06 4.81 -12.93
C ALA A 453 -6.45 3.54 -12.32
N VAL A 454 -7.19 2.41 -12.34
CA VAL A 454 -6.68 1.12 -11.87
C VAL A 454 -5.51 0.65 -12.74
N THR A 455 -5.63 0.73 -14.06
CA THR A 455 -4.55 0.38 -15.00
C THR A 455 -3.32 1.26 -14.80
N PHE A 456 -3.51 2.57 -14.59
CA PHE A 456 -2.42 3.49 -14.29
C PHE A 456 -1.70 3.14 -12.98
N ALA A 457 -2.42 2.84 -11.91
CA ALA A 457 -1.80 2.44 -10.64
C ALA A 457 -0.99 1.14 -10.77
N CYS A 458 -1.48 0.17 -11.54
CA CYS A 458 -0.73 -1.05 -11.85
C CYS A 458 0.56 -0.76 -12.65
N LYS A 459 0.52 0.17 -13.60
CA LYS A 459 1.73 0.62 -14.31
C LYS A 459 2.73 1.25 -13.34
N VAL A 460 2.30 2.20 -12.51
CA VAL A 460 3.15 2.88 -11.52
C VAL A 460 3.76 1.87 -10.54
N ALA A 461 2.97 0.92 -10.05
CA ALA A 461 3.43 -0.14 -9.16
C ALA A 461 4.50 -1.03 -9.84
N THR A 462 4.30 -1.39 -11.11
CA THR A 462 5.25 -2.19 -11.87
C THR A 462 6.58 -1.46 -12.05
N GLU A 463 6.53 -0.17 -12.41
CA GLU A 463 7.73 0.66 -12.55
C GLU A 463 8.45 0.84 -11.19
N PHE A 464 7.71 1.16 -10.12
CA PHE A 464 8.27 1.29 -8.77
C PHE A 464 8.97 0.01 -8.32
N ARG A 465 8.30 -1.15 -8.43
CA ARG A 465 8.87 -2.45 -8.08
C ARG A 465 10.12 -2.73 -8.90
N HIS A 466 10.09 -2.47 -10.20
CA HIS A 466 11.24 -2.70 -11.07
C HIS A 466 12.42 -1.82 -10.67
N THR A 467 12.19 -0.53 -10.40
CA THR A 467 13.24 0.44 -10.04
C THR A 467 13.84 0.19 -8.66
N PHE A 468 13.00 -0.02 -7.63
CA PHE A 468 13.46 -0.05 -6.24
C PHE A 468 13.56 -1.44 -5.62
N LYS A 469 13.03 -2.48 -6.28
CA LYS A 469 13.01 -3.87 -5.80
C LYS A 469 12.29 -4.01 -4.45
N ARG A 470 11.20 -3.25 -4.28
CA ARG A 470 10.38 -3.21 -3.07
C ARG A 470 8.93 -3.55 -3.35
N ASP A 471 8.26 -4.01 -2.31
CA ASP A 471 6.82 -4.28 -2.34
C ASP A 471 6.04 -2.99 -2.58
N VAL A 472 4.92 -3.13 -3.28
CA VAL A 472 3.97 -2.05 -3.57
C VAL A 472 2.55 -2.61 -3.50
N VAL A 473 1.63 -1.82 -2.96
CA VAL A 473 0.23 -2.24 -2.79
C VAL A 473 -0.67 -1.39 -3.66
N ILE A 474 -1.58 -2.05 -4.39
CA ILE A 474 -2.72 -1.44 -5.05
C ILE A 474 -3.96 -1.86 -4.26
N ASP A 475 -4.69 -0.89 -3.71
CA ASP A 475 -5.95 -1.08 -2.99
C ASP A 475 -7.09 -0.64 -3.91
N MET A 476 -7.68 -1.59 -4.64
CA MET A 476 -8.77 -1.30 -5.57
C MET A 476 -10.11 -1.31 -4.84
N TRP A 477 -10.62 -0.11 -4.57
CA TRP A 477 -11.93 0.12 -3.98
C TRP A 477 -13.02 -0.24 -4.99
N CYS A 478 -13.74 -1.32 -4.71
CA CYS A 478 -14.74 -1.88 -5.58
C CYS A 478 -15.97 -2.29 -4.75
N TYR A 479 -16.82 -3.14 -5.29
CA TYR A 479 -17.94 -3.72 -4.57
C TYR A 479 -18.17 -5.18 -4.99
N ARG A 480 -19.13 -5.85 -4.34
CA ARG A 480 -19.54 -7.21 -4.69
C ARG A 480 -21.00 -7.21 -5.13
N ARG A 481 -21.26 -7.46 -6.41
CA ARG A 481 -22.61 -7.39 -6.98
C ARG A 481 -23.60 -8.33 -6.29
N PHE A 482 -23.14 -9.55 -5.98
CA PHE A 482 -23.93 -10.62 -5.39
C PHE A 482 -23.52 -10.88 -3.93
N GLY A 483 -24.17 -11.84 -3.27
CA GLY A 483 -23.74 -12.36 -1.97
C GLY A 483 -22.30 -12.89 -1.98
N HIS A 484 -21.82 -13.39 -0.84
CA HIS A 484 -20.44 -13.91 -0.77
C HIS A 484 -20.20 -15.05 -1.74
N ASN A 485 -21.18 -15.94 -1.85
CA ASN A 485 -21.42 -16.71 -3.06
C ASN A 485 -22.76 -16.33 -3.67
N GLU A 486 -23.03 -16.79 -4.88
CA GLU A 486 -24.19 -16.32 -5.66
C GLU A 486 -25.54 -16.87 -5.19
N GLY A 487 -25.55 -17.78 -4.22
CA GLY A 487 -26.75 -18.23 -3.53
C GLY A 487 -27.01 -17.52 -2.19
N ASP A 488 -26.09 -16.69 -1.70
CA ASP A 488 -26.27 -15.96 -0.44
C ASP A 488 -27.11 -14.70 -0.66
N GLU A 489 -28.00 -14.37 0.29
CA GLU A 489 -28.76 -13.11 0.30
C GLU A 489 -28.05 -12.08 1.20
N PRO A 490 -27.35 -11.10 0.63
CA PRO A 490 -26.56 -10.15 1.39
C PRO A 490 -27.39 -9.01 2.02
N GLY A 491 -28.64 -8.81 1.57
CA GLY A 491 -29.54 -7.81 2.14
C GLY A 491 -29.88 -8.04 3.60
N PHE A 492 -29.69 -9.26 4.12
CA PHE A 492 -29.89 -9.57 5.54
C PHE A 492 -28.90 -8.85 6.46
N THR A 493 -27.69 -8.55 5.99
CA THR A 493 -26.62 -7.96 6.81
C THR A 493 -26.11 -6.64 6.26
N GLN A 494 -26.21 -6.40 4.96
CA GLN A 494 -25.75 -5.17 4.28
C GLN A 494 -26.87 -4.49 3.44
N PRO A 495 -28.08 -4.23 3.98
CA PRO A 495 -29.21 -3.75 3.18
C PRO A 495 -28.92 -2.45 2.42
N LEU A 496 -28.34 -1.43 3.10
CA LEU A 496 -28.05 -0.13 2.49
C LEU A 496 -27.02 -0.24 1.36
N MET A 497 -26.00 -1.08 1.53
CA MET A 497 -24.96 -1.29 0.52
C MET A 497 -25.54 -1.96 -0.72
N TYR A 498 -26.35 -3.01 -0.55
CA TYR A 498 -26.94 -3.72 -1.67
C TYR A 498 -28.07 -2.94 -2.35
N ASP A 499 -28.77 -2.05 -1.64
CA ASP A 499 -29.69 -1.09 -2.26
C ASP A 499 -28.96 -0.10 -3.18
N ALA A 500 -27.75 0.32 -2.84
CA ALA A 500 -26.91 1.15 -3.70
C ALA A 500 -26.39 0.32 -4.90
N ILE A 501 -25.82 -0.86 -4.64
CA ILE A 501 -25.29 -1.76 -5.68
C ILE A 501 -26.35 -2.11 -6.71
N ARG A 502 -27.61 -2.39 -6.32
CA ARG A 502 -28.68 -2.71 -7.29
C ARG A 502 -28.98 -1.58 -8.27
N LYS A 503 -28.70 -0.33 -7.91
CA LYS A 503 -28.89 0.87 -8.76
C LYS A 503 -27.62 1.28 -9.48
N HIS A 504 -26.49 0.71 -9.09
CA HIS A 504 -25.18 1.09 -9.59
C HIS A 504 -24.91 0.44 -10.95
N PRO A 505 -24.60 1.22 -12.00
CA PRO A 505 -24.36 0.69 -13.33
C PRO A 505 -23.14 -0.25 -13.38
N PRO A 506 -23.04 -1.12 -14.40
CA PRO A 506 -21.82 -1.87 -14.69
C PRO A 506 -20.66 -0.93 -15.04
N ILE A 507 -19.42 -1.38 -14.78
CA ILE A 507 -18.20 -0.59 -15.05
C ILE A 507 -18.08 -0.31 -16.55
N SER A 508 -18.40 -1.29 -17.39
CA SER A 508 -18.42 -1.15 -18.85
C SER A 508 -19.32 0.00 -19.31
N ALA A 509 -20.49 0.16 -18.68
CA ALA A 509 -21.45 1.21 -19.02
C ALA A 509 -20.96 2.60 -18.61
N ILE A 510 -20.36 2.72 -17.42
CA ILE A 510 -19.75 3.98 -16.94
C ILE A 510 -18.64 4.40 -17.90
N TYR A 511 -17.74 3.49 -18.23
CA TYR A 511 -16.58 3.81 -19.05
C TYR A 511 -16.95 4.03 -20.53
N ASN A 512 -17.90 3.26 -21.08
CA ASN A 512 -18.46 3.49 -22.40
C ASN A 512 -19.02 4.91 -22.55
N ALA A 513 -19.82 5.38 -21.58
CA ALA A 513 -20.37 6.73 -21.62
C ALA A 513 -19.29 7.81 -21.69
N ARG A 514 -18.18 7.63 -20.95
CA ARG A 514 -17.00 8.50 -21.02
C ARG A 514 -16.36 8.47 -22.41
N LEU A 515 -16.10 7.29 -22.98
CA LEU A 515 -15.43 7.17 -24.28
C LEU A 515 -16.27 7.69 -25.45
N VAL A 516 -17.59 7.55 -25.40
CA VAL A 516 -18.51 8.16 -26.37
C VAL A 516 -18.46 9.69 -26.27
N GLN A 517 -18.46 10.25 -25.05
CA GLN A 517 -18.36 11.70 -24.84
C GLN A 517 -17.02 12.26 -25.37
N GLU A 518 -15.94 11.49 -25.23
CA GLU A 518 -14.61 11.83 -25.76
C GLU A 518 -14.48 11.61 -27.27
N GLY A 519 -15.46 10.97 -27.93
CA GLY A 519 -15.43 10.64 -29.36
C GLY A 519 -14.43 9.54 -29.73
N VAL A 520 -14.05 8.69 -28.76
CA VAL A 520 -13.11 7.57 -28.97
C VAL A 520 -13.81 6.37 -29.60
N ILE A 521 -15.08 6.15 -29.27
CA ILE A 521 -15.94 5.09 -29.82
C ILE A 521 -17.32 5.66 -30.19
N ASP A 522 -18.04 4.95 -31.05
CA ASP A 522 -19.46 5.23 -31.33
C ASP A 522 -20.40 4.59 -30.29
N ALA A 523 -21.68 4.94 -30.36
CA ALA A 523 -22.68 4.48 -29.39
C ALA A 523 -23.00 2.98 -29.47
N ASP A 524 -22.75 2.34 -30.62
CA ASP A 524 -23.08 0.93 -30.87
C ASP A 524 -21.90 0.00 -30.57
N TRP A 525 -20.67 0.55 -30.44
CA TRP A 525 -19.43 -0.20 -30.26
C TRP A 525 -19.51 -1.23 -29.12
N THR A 526 -19.95 -0.81 -27.92
CA THR A 526 -20.05 -1.72 -26.77
C THR A 526 -21.04 -2.86 -27.01
N ALA A 527 -22.22 -2.57 -27.58
CA ALA A 527 -23.25 -3.59 -27.82
C ALA A 527 -22.79 -4.63 -28.85
N ASN A 528 -22.06 -4.20 -29.88
CA ASN A 528 -21.47 -5.08 -30.87
C ASN A 528 -20.38 -5.97 -30.23
N THR A 529 -19.45 -5.37 -29.48
CA THR A 529 -18.38 -6.11 -28.77
C THR A 529 -18.94 -7.12 -27.77
N GLU A 530 -19.99 -6.77 -27.02
CA GLU A 530 -20.69 -7.71 -26.13
C GLU A 530 -21.30 -8.89 -26.90
N THR A 531 -21.97 -8.60 -28.02
CA THR A 531 -22.61 -9.62 -28.87
C THR A 531 -21.57 -10.59 -29.44
N ASP A 532 -20.48 -10.07 -29.99
CA ASP A 532 -19.41 -10.86 -30.59
C ASP A 532 -18.73 -11.76 -29.55
N PHE A 533 -18.43 -11.22 -28.37
CA PHE A 533 -17.79 -12.00 -27.32
C PHE A 533 -18.73 -13.07 -26.72
N VAL A 534 -20.02 -12.77 -26.54
CA VAL A 534 -21.00 -13.77 -26.10
C VAL A 534 -21.15 -14.89 -27.14
N ALA A 535 -21.15 -14.56 -28.44
CA ALA A 535 -21.18 -15.56 -29.50
C ALA A 535 -19.94 -16.48 -29.45
N HIS A 536 -18.76 -15.92 -29.22
CA HIS A 536 -17.54 -16.70 -29.01
C HIS A 536 -17.64 -17.65 -27.80
N LEU A 537 -18.16 -17.18 -26.66
CA LEU A 537 -18.37 -18.02 -25.48
C LEU A 537 -19.37 -19.15 -25.73
N GLU A 538 -20.44 -18.93 -26.51
CA GLU A 538 -21.38 -19.98 -26.92
C GLU A 538 -20.69 -21.07 -27.76
N GLU A 539 -19.83 -20.68 -28.71
CA GLU A 539 -19.04 -21.62 -29.52
C GLU A 539 -18.10 -22.48 -28.67
N GLU A 540 -17.37 -21.83 -27.75
CA GLU A 540 -16.48 -22.51 -26.80
C GLU A 540 -17.25 -23.45 -25.86
N PHE A 541 -18.45 -23.05 -25.43
CA PHE A 541 -19.33 -23.84 -24.57
C PHE A 541 -19.84 -25.11 -25.27
N GLU A 542 -20.24 -25.00 -26.53
CA GLU A 542 -20.63 -26.17 -27.33
C GLU A 542 -19.43 -27.10 -27.60
N SER A 543 -18.27 -26.52 -27.87
CA SER A 543 -17.01 -27.25 -28.08
C SER A 543 -16.56 -28.02 -26.83
N ALA A 544 -16.84 -27.49 -25.63
CA ALA A 544 -16.47 -28.07 -24.35
C ALA A 544 -17.02 -29.49 -24.12
N LYS A 545 -18.17 -29.83 -24.74
CA LYS A 545 -18.81 -31.15 -24.63
C LYS A 545 -17.94 -32.27 -25.22
N ASN A 546 -17.09 -31.94 -26.19
CA ASN A 546 -16.20 -32.87 -26.87
C ASN A 546 -14.73 -32.68 -26.46
N TYR A 547 -14.46 -31.75 -25.53
CA TYR A 547 -13.11 -31.50 -25.04
C TYR A 547 -12.61 -32.69 -24.24
N LYS A 548 -11.37 -33.11 -24.53
CA LYS A 548 -10.62 -34.10 -23.77
C LYS A 548 -9.28 -33.48 -23.39
N VAL A 549 -8.89 -33.66 -22.13
CA VAL A 549 -7.61 -33.19 -21.56
C VAL A 549 -6.45 -33.90 -22.21
#